data_AF-A0A7C5D4E8-F1
#
_entry.id   AF-A0A7C5D4E8-F1
#
_cell.length_a   1.000
_cell.length_b   1.000
_cell.length_c   1.000
_cell.angle_alpha   90.00
_cell.angle_beta   90.00
_cell.angle_gamma   90.00
#
_symmetry.space_group_name_H-M   'P 1'
#
loop_
_entity.id
_entity.type
_entity.pdbx_description
1 polymer ?
#
loop_
_entity_poly.entity_id
_entity_poly.type
_entity_poly.pdbx_seq_one_letter_code
_entity_poly.pdbx_strand_id
1 'polypeptide(L)'
;MAKRIFMATAAKKDYLKGLVPYRIKRYWAYIAATVVALVLPWIKVGDNHFFLLNFDHKQLHFMFVRFDMQELYIMPFLLMLLFLGIFALTAFAGRAWCGWACPQTIFRVLYRDFLETKLLGIRKNIKNKQKEPDWSKTENKVKEGIAILIWSALALVAAADFMWYFVPPEDFFKYLQNPAEHTVMIGFVLGVAAFLVADVVFIKESFCVYICPYSRVQSVLFDEDTLMAVYDPIRGGKIYEGHGEEKHKIVNKQKDVLAQNPDNECTACES
;
A
#
# COMPACT_ATOMS: atom_id res chain seq x y z
N MET A 1 32.70 14.62 29.59
CA MET A 1 31.77 13.68 28.92
C MET A 1 30.35 14.24 28.75
N ALA A 2 29.68 14.73 29.79
CA ALA A 2 28.30 15.23 29.73
C ALA A 2 28.04 16.38 28.71
N LYS A 3 29.01 17.28 28.50
CA LYS A 3 28.87 18.45 27.60
C LYS A 3 28.84 18.09 26.11
N ARG A 4 29.48 16.98 25.69
CA ARG A 4 29.45 16.47 24.30
C ARG A 4 28.14 15.75 23.98
N ILE A 5 27.58 15.02 24.95
CA ILE A 5 26.28 14.33 24.83
C ILE A 5 25.14 15.35 24.65
N PHE A 6 25.21 16.49 25.35
CA PHE A 6 24.21 17.56 25.24
C PHE A 6 24.28 18.32 23.91
N MET A 7 25.48 18.55 23.34
CA MET A 7 25.62 19.20 22.03
C MET A 7 25.14 18.30 20.87
N ALA A 8 25.41 17.00 20.92
CA ALA A 8 24.94 16.05 19.90
C ALA A 8 23.41 15.89 19.91
N THR A 9 22.79 15.79 21.09
CA THR A 9 21.33 15.74 21.23
C THR A 9 20.63 17.05 20.86
N ALA A 10 21.27 18.20 21.06
CA ALA A 10 20.75 19.50 20.62
C ALA A 10 20.78 19.65 19.08
N ALA A 11 21.91 19.32 18.44
CA ALA A 11 22.03 19.29 16.97
C ALA A 11 21.07 18.27 16.34
N LYS A 12 20.76 17.17 17.05
CA LYS A 12 19.83 16.12 16.61
C LYS A 12 18.39 16.58 16.48
N LYS A 13 17.93 17.43 17.40
CA LYS A 13 16.61 18.06 17.28
C LYS A 13 16.57 19.07 16.15
N ASP A 14 17.66 19.74 15.83
CA ASP A 14 17.68 20.81 14.82
C ASP A 14 17.53 20.28 13.37
N TYR A 15 18.14 19.14 13.00
CA TYR A 15 17.92 18.55 11.66
C TYR A 15 16.55 17.86 11.53
N LEU A 16 15.92 17.47 12.64
CA LEU A 16 14.57 16.89 12.67
C LEU A 16 13.46 17.94 12.84
N LYS A 17 13.80 19.17 13.27
CA LYS A 17 12.85 20.23 13.64
C LYS A 17 11.97 20.74 12.49
N GLY A 18 12.31 20.42 11.23
CA GLY A 18 11.51 20.74 10.05
C GLY A 18 10.94 19.52 9.30
N LEU A 19 11.29 18.30 9.71
CA LEU A 19 10.84 17.09 9.03
C LEU A 19 9.47 16.68 9.58
N VAL A 20 8.40 17.10 8.90
CA VAL A 20 7.06 16.51 9.10
C VAL A 20 7.22 14.99 8.96
N PRO A 21 6.79 14.18 9.94
CA PRO A 21 6.87 12.73 9.81
C PRO A 21 6.19 12.32 8.50
N TYR A 22 6.93 11.70 7.57
CA TYR A 22 6.40 11.26 6.27
C TYR A 22 5.14 10.39 6.42
N ARG A 23 4.92 9.80 7.59
CA ARG A 23 3.68 9.14 8.00
C ARG A 23 2.42 9.99 7.73
N ILE A 24 2.43 11.26 8.14
CA ILE A 24 1.24 12.13 8.01
C ILE A 24 1.00 12.44 6.53
N LYS A 25 2.06 12.82 5.80
CA LYS A 25 1.99 13.03 4.34
C LYS A 25 1.45 11.81 3.60
N ARG A 26 1.85 10.62 4.05
CA ARG A 26 1.40 9.36 3.47
C ARG A 26 -0.08 9.07 3.73
N TYR A 27 -0.61 9.39 4.91
CA TYR A 27 -2.06 9.28 5.16
C TYR A 27 -2.87 10.23 4.27
N TRP A 28 -2.37 11.45 4.03
CA TRP A 28 -2.98 12.35 3.04
C TRP A 28 -2.94 11.78 1.62
N ALA A 29 -1.82 11.17 1.23
CA ALA A 29 -1.71 10.51 -0.07
C ALA A 29 -2.69 9.32 -0.21
N TYR A 30 -2.86 8.53 0.84
CA TYR A 30 -3.84 7.43 0.84
C TYR A 30 -5.27 7.95 0.69
N ILE A 31 -5.63 8.99 1.44
CA ILE A 31 -6.95 9.63 1.32
C ILE A 31 -7.16 10.16 -0.10
N ALA A 32 -6.17 10.89 -0.64
CA ALA A 32 -6.25 11.42 -2.00
C ALA A 32 -6.41 10.30 -3.04
N ALA A 33 -5.62 9.23 -2.94
CA ALA A 33 -5.70 8.09 -3.85
C ALA A 33 -7.07 7.39 -3.78
N THR A 34 -7.61 7.18 -2.57
CA THR A 34 -8.94 6.57 -2.39
C THR A 34 -10.06 7.47 -2.89
N VAL A 35 -9.98 8.79 -2.67
CA VAL A 35 -10.96 9.75 -3.20
C VAL A 35 -10.94 9.77 -4.72
N VAL A 36 -9.74 9.81 -5.33
CA VAL A 36 -9.61 9.73 -6.78
C VAL A 36 -10.20 8.42 -7.29
N ALA A 37 -9.88 7.28 -6.67
CA ALA A 37 -10.42 5.98 -7.08
C ALA A 37 -11.97 5.94 -7.05
N LEU A 38 -12.58 6.47 -5.98
CA LEU A 38 -14.03 6.48 -5.81
C LEU A 38 -14.77 7.47 -6.70
N VAL A 39 -14.16 8.62 -7.00
CA VAL A 39 -14.83 9.71 -7.73
C VAL A 39 -14.65 9.56 -9.25
N LEU A 40 -13.49 9.09 -9.70
CA LEU A 40 -13.12 9.01 -11.10
C LEU A 40 -14.13 8.26 -12.00
N PRO A 41 -14.72 7.11 -11.60
CA PRO A 41 -15.72 6.44 -12.45
C PRO A 41 -17.04 7.20 -12.58
N TRP A 42 -17.30 8.20 -11.72
CA TRP A 42 -18.51 9.03 -11.79
C TRP A 42 -18.33 10.28 -12.65
N ILE A 43 -17.09 10.61 -13.01
CA ILE A 43 -16.81 11.78 -13.85
C ILE A 43 -17.14 11.40 -15.29
N LYS A 44 -18.22 11.98 -15.82
CA LYS A 44 -18.65 11.81 -17.20
C LYS A 44 -19.01 13.13 -17.86
N VAL A 45 -18.85 13.18 -19.17
CA VAL A 45 -19.28 14.28 -20.04
C VAL A 45 -20.13 13.67 -21.14
N GLY A 46 -21.44 13.92 -21.10
CA GLY A 46 -22.42 13.21 -21.93
C GLY A 46 -22.49 11.73 -21.56
N ASP A 47 -22.35 10.84 -22.55
CA ASP A 47 -22.30 9.39 -22.36
C ASP A 47 -20.87 8.85 -22.14
N ASN A 48 -19.86 9.71 -22.27
CA ASN A 48 -18.46 9.32 -22.17
C ASN A 48 -17.96 9.50 -20.74
N HIS A 49 -17.43 8.43 -20.17
CA HIS A 49 -16.84 8.40 -18.84
C HIS A 49 -15.36 8.79 -18.93
N PHE A 50 -14.79 9.32 -17.85
CA PHE A 50 -13.37 9.65 -17.82
C PHE A 50 -12.49 8.41 -18.02
N PHE A 51 -12.84 7.32 -17.33
CA PHE A 51 -12.27 6.00 -17.55
C PHE A 51 -13.35 4.94 -17.35
N LEU A 52 -13.63 4.14 -18.36
CA LEU A 52 -14.53 2.99 -18.28
C LEU A 52 -14.09 1.95 -19.31
N LEU A 53 -13.86 0.71 -18.87
CA LEU A 53 -13.62 -0.42 -19.75
C LEU A 53 -14.89 -1.25 -19.87
N ASN A 54 -15.73 -0.91 -20.84
CA ASN A 54 -17.01 -1.58 -21.03
C ASN A 54 -16.84 -2.83 -21.89
N PHE A 55 -17.01 -4.01 -21.27
CA PHE A 55 -16.94 -5.29 -21.97
C PHE A 55 -18.18 -5.63 -22.80
N ASP A 56 -19.36 -5.14 -22.41
CA ASP A 56 -20.63 -5.42 -23.10
C ASP A 56 -20.63 -4.78 -24.50
N HIS A 57 -20.20 -3.53 -24.58
CA HIS A 57 -20.09 -2.80 -25.85
C HIS A 57 -18.70 -2.86 -26.49
N LYS A 58 -17.73 -3.54 -25.85
CA LYS A 58 -16.32 -3.64 -26.31
C LYS A 58 -15.70 -2.27 -26.59
N GLN A 59 -15.92 -1.35 -25.65
CA GLN A 59 -15.52 0.05 -25.76
C GLN A 59 -14.67 0.46 -24.57
N LEU A 60 -13.60 1.19 -24.85
CA LEU A 60 -12.81 1.89 -23.83
C LEU A 60 -13.18 3.36 -23.86
N HIS A 61 -13.70 3.89 -22.76
CA HIS A 61 -13.82 5.33 -22.57
C HIS A 61 -12.55 5.82 -21.88
N PHE A 62 -11.81 6.73 -22.51
CA PHE A 62 -10.59 7.31 -21.95
C PHE A 62 -10.59 8.82 -22.19
N MET A 63 -10.45 9.62 -21.13
CA MET A 63 -10.48 11.09 -21.17
C MET A 63 -11.71 11.64 -21.92
N PHE A 64 -12.89 11.06 -21.68
CA PHE A 64 -14.16 11.43 -22.34
C PHE A 64 -14.23 11.14 -23.85
N VAL A 65 -13.28 10.39 -24.39
CA VAL A 65 -13.31 9.88 -25.77
C VAL A 65 -13.62 8.39 -25.74
N ARG A 66 -14.54 7.95 -26.61
CA ARG A 66 -14.87 6.53 -26.79
C ARG A 66 -13.97 5.95 -27.87
N PHE A 67 -13.28 4.86 -27.53
CA PHE A 67 -12.50 4.04 -28.44
C PHE A 67 -13.16 2.68 -28.56
N ASP A 68 -13.60 2.33 -29.75
CA ASP A 68 -14.02 0.96 -30.04
C ASP A 68 -12.79 0.04 -30.12
N MET A 69 -12.93 -1.21 -29.67
CA MET A 69 -11.82 -2.16 -29.65
C MET A 69 -11.22 -2.45 -31.04
N GLN A 70 -11.94 -2.11 -32.11
CA GLN A 70 -11.49 -2.21 -33.50
C GLN A 70 -10.52 -1.08 -33.91
N GLU A 71 -10.65 0.10 -33.31
CA GLU A 71 -9.81 1.27 -33.59
C GLU A 71 -8.50 1.26 -32.78
N LEU A 72 -8.34 0.25 -31.91
CA LEU A 72 -7.19 0.10 -31.02
C LEU A 72 -5.86 -0.20 -31.73
N TYR A 73 -5.78 -0.26 -33.07
CA TYR A 73 -4.56 -0.62 -33.79
C TYR A 73 -3.39 0.37 -33.61
N ILE A 74 -3.69 1.62 -33.20
CA ILE A 74 -2.67 2.62 -32.84
C ILE A 74 -2.23 2.46 -31.36
N MET A 75 -3.03 1.82 -30.52
CA MET A 75 -2.74 1.68 -29.10
C MET A 75 -1.50 0.85 -28.76
N PRO A 76 -1.08 -0.20 -29.49
CA PRO A 76 0.17 -0.91 -29.19
C PRO A 76 1.39 0.01 -29.09
N PHE A 77 1.49 1.02 -29.95
CA PHE A 77 2.60 2.00 -29.90
C PHE A 77 2.51 2.90 -28.67
N LEU A 78 1.31 3.38 -28.35
CA LEU A 78 1.06 4.19 -27.16
C LEU A 78 1.32 3.39 -25.87
N LEU A 79 0.87 2.13 -25.83
CA LEU A 79 1.10 1.19 -24.73
C LEU A 79 2.59 0.87 -24.57
N MET A 80 3.32 0.70 -25.68
CA MET A 80 4.77 0.49 -25.64
C MET A 80 5.50 1.70 -25.05
N LEU A 81 5.15 2.92 -25.48
CA LEU A 81 5.74 4.15 -24.94
C LEU A 81 5.39 4.34 -23.46
N LEU A 82 4.15 4.08 -23.07
CA LEU A 82 3.70 4.12 -21.68
C LEU A 82 4.42 3.08 -20.81
N PHE A 83 4.58 1.86 -21.33
CA PHE A 83 5.32 0.80 -20.64
C PHE A 83 6.78 1.21 -20.42
N LEU A 84 7.49 1.65 -21.46
CA LEU A 84 8.87 2.14 -21.33
C LEU A 84 8.97 3.31 -20.34
N GLY A 85 8.01 4.24 -20.36
CA GLY A 85 7.93 5.35 -19.42
C GLY A 85 7.75 4.91 -17.97
N ILE A 86 6.85 3.95 -17.71
CA ILE A 86 6.65 3.38 -16.37
C ILE A 86 7.92 2.66 -15.88
N PHE A 87 8.61 1.94 -16.77
CA PHE A 87 9.87 1.25 -16.42
C PHE A 87 10.96 2.25 -16.06
N ALA A 88 11.13 3.32 -16.84
CA ALA A 88 12.07 4.38 -16.53
C ALA A 88 11.74 5.04 -15.19
N LEU A 89 10.48 5.42 -14.94
CA LEU A 89 10.06 5.98 -13.66
C LEU A 89 10.29 5.01 -12.49
N THR A 90 10.08 3.72 -12.71
CA THR A 90 10.28 2.70 -11.68
C THR A 90 11.76 2.49 -11.36
N ALA A 91 12.64 2.59 -12.35
CA ALA A 91 14.09 2.57 -12.16
C ALA A 91 14.57 3.79 -11.34
N PHE A 92 14.01 4.98 -11.57
CA PHE A 92 14.39 6.17 -10.79
C PHE A 92 13.77 6.19 -9.37
N ALA A 93 12.47 5.94 -9.25
CA ALA A 93 11.71 6.15 -8.02
C ALA A 93 11.62 4.92 -7.12
N GLY A 94 12.12 3.77 -7.57
CA GLY A 94 12.10 2.52 -6.80
C GLY A 94 10.70 2.15 -6.31
N ARG A 95 10.58 1.66 -5.08
CA ARG A 95 9.31 1.19 -4.47
C ARG A 95 8.37 2.30 -4.01
N ALA A 96 8.41 3.49 -4.62
CA ALA A 96 7.56 4.61 -4.24
C ALA A 96 6.07 4.25 -4.33
N TRP A 97 5.63 3.61 -5.42
CA TRP A 97 4.23 3.20 -5.60
C TRP A 97 3.71 2.33 -4.45
N CYS A 98 4.48 1.28 -4.08
CA CYS A 98 4.15 0.37 -2.98
C CYS A 98 3.94 1.11 -1.66
N GLY A 99 4.73 2.16 -1.40
CA GLY A 99 4.63 2.92 -0.16
C GLY A 99 3.55 4.01 -0.13
N TRP A 100 3.09 4.51 -1.28
CA TRP A 100 2.29 5.74 -1.35
C TRP A 100 0.90 5.58 -1.95
N ALA A 101 0.69 4.63 -2.86
CA ALA A 101 -0.58 4.49 -3.59
C ALA A 101 -1.09 3.06 -3.72
N CYS A 102 -0.28 2.05 -3.36
CA CYS A 102 -0.67 0.65 -3.47
C CYS A 102 -1.95 0.35 -2.65
N PRO A 103 -3.02 -0.18 -3.28
CA PRO A 103 -4.29 -0.47 -2.61
C PRO A 103 -4.11 -1.42 -1.41
N GLN A 104 -3.30 -2.46 -1.55
CA GLN A 104 -3.01 -3.41 -0.48
C GLN A 104 -2.46 -2.71 0.77
N THR A 105 -1.55 -1.74 0.58
CA THR A 105 -0.96 -1.00 1.70
C THR A 105 -1.97 -0.04 2.32
N ILE A 106 -2.80 0.62 1.52
CA ILE A 106 -3.88 1.50 2.00
C ILE A 106 -4.87 0.70 2.85
N PHE A 107 -5.34 -0.44 2.33
CA PHE A 107 -6.28 -1.33 3.01
C PHE A 107 -5.73 -1.90 4.31
N ARG A 108 -4.47 -2.36 4.30
CA ARG A 108 -3.82 -2.88 5.51
C ARG A 108 -3.59 -1.78 6.54
N VAL A 109 -3.32 -0.55 6.12
CA VAL A 109 -3.26 0.61 7.04
C VAL A 109 -4.64 0.93 7.61
N LEU A 110 -5.70 0.87 6.81
CA LEU A 110 -7.05 1.10 7.28
C LEU A 110 -7.49 0.03 8.30
N TYR A 111 -7.22 -1.24 8.00
CA TYR A 111 -7.56 -2.36 8.89
C TYR A 111 -6.70 -2.38 10.17
N ARG A 112 -5.38 -2.54 10.03
CA ARG A 112 -4.48 -2.74 11.19
C ARG A 112 -4.27 -1.45 11.98
N ASP A 113 -3.97 -0.38 11.27
CA ASP A 113 -3.44 0.86 11.82
C ASP A 113 -4.57 1.75 12.38
N PHE A 114 -5.80 1.61 11.85
CA PHE A 114 -6.99 2.34 12.30
C PHE A 114 -8.01 1.44 13.01
N LEU A 115 -8.59 0.40 12.38
CA LEU A 115 -9.64 -0.43 12.99
C LEU A 115 -9.15 -1.23 14.20
N GLU A 116 -8.18 -2.12 14.03
CA GLU A 116 -7.66 -2.94 15.13
C GLU A 116 -7.06 -2.07 16.25
N THR A 117 -6.36 -1.00 15.88
CA THR A 117 -5.80 -0.07 16.86
C THR A 117 -6.88 0.58 17.72
N LYS A 118 -8.01 1.00 17.13
CA LYS A 118 -9.12 1.60 17.85
C LYS A 118 -9.86 0.60 18.72
N LEU A 119 -10.04 -0.64 18.25
CA LEU A 119 -10.81 -1.66 18.96
C LEU A 119 -9.99 -2.40 20.03
N LEU A 120 -8.76 -2.82 19.70
CA LEU A 120 -7.90 -3.67 20.54
C LEU A 120 -6.81 -2.87 21.27
N GLY A 121 -6.52 -1.64 20.86
CA GLY A 121 -5.53 -0.78 21.55
C GLY A 121 -4.09 -1.28 21.43
N ILE A 122 -3.78 -2.08 20.40
CA ILE A 122 -2.48 -2.76 20.19
C ILE A 122 -1.35 -1.75 19.97
N ARG A 123 -1.67 -0.57 19.41
CA ARG A 123 -0.73 0.50 19.07
C ARG A 123 -0.34 1.38 20.27
N LYS A 124 -0.15 0.80 21.45
CA LYS A 124 0.36 1.53 22.63
C LYS A 124 1.82 1.97 22.47
N ASN A 125 2.60 1.44 21.52
CA ASN A 125 3.99 1.81 21.31
C ASN A 125 4.38 1.91 19.82
N ILE A 126 5.06 2.98 19.44
CA ILE A 126 5.55 3.26 18.08
C ILE A 126 6.67 2.31 17.65
N LYS A 127 7.34 1.65 18.62
CA LYS A 127 8.54 0.82 18.38
C LYS A 127 8.23 -0.54 17.74
N ASN A 128 7.06 -1.14 17.96
CA ASN A 128 6.70 -2.41 17.33
C ASN A 128 5.24 -2.38 16.86
N LYS A 129 5.05 -2.12 15.56
CA LYS A 129 3.74 -2.17 14.89
C LYS A 129 3.28 -3.61 14.59
N GLN A 130 4.20 -4.56 14.73
CA GLN A 130 4.10 -6.02 14.59
C GLN A 130 3.33 -6.76 15.69
N LYS A 131 3.05 -6.11 16.82
CA LYS A 131 2.64 -6.82 18.03
C LYS A 131 1.28 -7.49 17.84
N GLU A 132 1.23 -8.81 18.04
CA GLU A 132 -0.03 -9.55 17.97
C GLU A 132 -0.93 -9.25 19.20
N PRO A 133 -2.26 -9.31 19.04
CA PRO A 133 -3.18 -9.21 20.15
C PRO A 133 -2.96 -10.35 21.14
N ASP A 134 -3.21 -10.09 22.42
CA ASP A 134 -3.20 -11.15 23.43
C ASP A 134 -4.48 -11.99 23.30
N TRP A 135 -4.37 -13.14 22.64
CA TRP A 135 -5.48 -14.06 22.37
C TRP A 135 -5.98 -14.83 23.59
N SER A 136 -5.33 -14.71 24.75
CA SER A 136 -5.80 -15.32 26.00
C SER A 136 -7.10 -14.67 26.50
N LYS A 137 -7.34 -13.41 26.12
CA LYS A 137 -8.54 -12.66 26.52
C LYS A 137 -9.65 -12.84 25.51
N THR A 138 -10.77 -13.41 25.95
CA THR A 138 -11.96 -13.60 25.12
C THR A 138 -12.49 -12.27 24.56
N GLU A 139 -12.34 -11.16 25.29
CA GLU A 139 -12.70 -9.82 24.81
C GLU A 139 -11.97 -9.43 23.51
N ASN A 140 -10.70 -9.82 23.37
CA ASN A 140 -9.92 -9.50 22.18
C ASN A 140 -10.39 -10.30 20.96
N LYS A 141 -10.85 -11.55 21.17
CA LYS A 141 -11.43 -12.37 20.10
C LYS A 141 -12.73 -11.77 19.56
N VAL A 142 -13.59 -11.27 20.45
CA VAL A 142 -14.84 -10.59 20.05
C VAL A 142 -14.54 -9.30 19.30
N LYS A 143 -13.60 -8.50 19.80
CA LYS A 143 -13.18 -7.24 19.16
C LYS A 143 -12.56 -7.47 17.77
N GLU A 144 -11.78 -8.54 17.60
CA GLU A 144 -11.25 -8.94 16.30
C GLU A 144 -12.38 -9.33 15.34
N GLY A 145 -13.34 -10.13 15.80
CA GLY A 145 -14.50 -10.50 14.98
C GLY A 145 -15.29 -9.27 14.49
N ILE A 146 -15.44 -8.25 15.34
CA ILE A 146 -16.05 -6.96 14.96
C ILE A 146 -15.19 -6.23 13.92
N ALA A 147 -13.85 -6.22 14.08
CA ALA A 147 -12.94 -5.61 13.12
C ALA A 147 -13.07 -6.27 11.74
N ILE A 148 -13.11 -7.61 11.69
CA ILE A 148 -13.29 -8.40 10.46
C ILE A 148 -14.66 -8.13 9.82
N LEU A 149 -15.72 -7.99 10.63
CA LEU A 149 -17.06 -7.69 10.13
C LEU A 149 -17.12 -6.30 9.50
N ILE A 150 -16.54 -5.29 10.15
CA ILE A 150 -16.44 -3.93 9.61
C ILE A 150 -15.60 -3.94 8.33
N TRP A 151 -14.48 -4.68 8.33
CA TRP A 151 -13.63 -4.81 7.14
C TRP A 151 -14.35 -5.50 5.99
N SER A 152 -15.11 -6.56 6.25
CA SER A 152 -15.91 -7.25 5.23
C SER A 152 -16.91 -6.30 4.55
N ALA A 153 -17.55 -5.41 5.32
CA ALA A 153 -18.43 -4.39 4.76
C ALA A 153 -17.65 -3.38 3.88
N LEU A 154 -16.47 -2.93 4.32
CA LEU A 154 -15.62 -2.04 3.53
C LEU A 154 -15.05 -2.72 2.28
N ALA A 155 -14.74 -4.01 2.36
CA ALA A 155 -14.26 -4.81 1.23
C ALA A 155 -15.35 -4.97 0.15
N LEU A 156 -16.62 -5.08 0.54
CA LEU A 156 -17.75 -5.04 -0.41
C LEU A 156 -17.84 -3.69 -1.12
N VAL A 157 -17.65 -2.58 -0.40
CA VAL A 157 -17.63 -1.24 -1.02
C VAL A 157 -16.45 -1.10 -1.98
N ALA A 158 -15.26 -1.55 -1.59
CA ALA A 158 -14.07 -1.53 -2.45
C ALA A 158 -14.23 -2.44 -3.68
N ALA A 159 -14.91 -3.58 -3.55
CA ALA A 159 -15.21 -4.46 -4.67
C ALA A 159 -16.25 -3.85 -5.62
N ALA A 160 -17.26 -3.14 -5.09
CA ALA A 160 -18.22 -2.38 -5.90
C ALA A 160 -17.53 -1.22 -6.64
N ASP A 161 -16.64 -0.49 -5.96
CA ASP A 161 -15.82 0.56 -6.56
C ASP A 161 -14.97 0.03 -7.73
N PHE A 162 -14.31 -1.13 -7.54
CA PHE A 162 -13.58 -1.79 -8.61
C PHE A 162 -14.48 -2.14 -9.80
N MET A 163 -15.73 -2.54 -9.55
CA MET A 163 -16.69 -2.84 -10.62
C MET A 163 -17.16 -1.61 -11.41
N TRP A 164 -17.16 -0.41 -10.80
CA TRP A 164 -17.53 0.83 -11.50
C TRP A 164 -16.58 1.20 -12.65
N TYR A 165 -15.38 0.63 -12.68
CA TYR A 165 -14.43 0.78 -13.79
C TYR A 165 -14.78 -0.09 -15.01
N PHE A 166 -15.65 -1.08 -14.85
CA PHE A 166 -16.04 -2.01 -15.91
C PHE A 166 -17.52 -1.88 -16.30
N VAL A 167 -18.37 -1.57 -15.32
CA VAL A 167 -19.81 -1.33 -15.49
C VAL A 167 -20.10 0.10 -15.05
N PRO A 168 -20.80 0.91 -15.87
CA PRO A 168 -21.19 2.26 -15.46
C PRO A 168 -21.88 2.26 -14.10
N PRO A 169 -21.57 3.22 -13.20
CA PRO A 169 -22.18 3.27 -11.88
C PRO A 169 -23.71 3.26 -11.92
N GLU A 170 -24.32 3.94 -12.89
CA GLU A 170 -25.79 4.03 -13.01
C GLU A 170 -26.43 2.69 -13.33
N ASP A 171 -25.77 1.86 -14.14
CA ASP A 171 -26.26 0.54 -14.52
C ASP A 171 -25.94 -0.48 -13.43
N PHE A 172 -24.80 -0.34 -12.74
CA PHE A 172 -24.45 -1.16 -11.58
C PHE A 172 -25.56 -1.16 -10.51
N PHE A 173 -26.09 0.01 -10.14
CA PHE A 173 -27.16 0.08 -9.14
C PHE A 173 -28.50 -0.49 -9.64
N LYS A 174 -28.79 -0.41 -10.96
CA LYS A 174 -29.97 -1.07 -11.55
C LYS A 174 -29.80 -2.59 -11.55
N TYR A 175 -28.62 -3.08 -11.90
CA TYR A 175 -28.31 -4.52 -11.91
C TYR A 175 -28.38 -5.11 -10.50
N LEU A 176 -28.02 -4.32 -9.48
CA LEU A 176 -28.15 -4.72 -8.08
C LEU A 176 -29.61 -4.92 -7.63
N GLN A 177 -30.58 -4.27 -8.28
CA GLN A 177 -32.01 -4.45 -7.98
C GLN A 177 -32.55 -5.78 -8.53
N ASN A 178 -31.93 -6.33 -9.59
CA ASN A 178 -32.30 -7.60 -10.22
C ASN A 178 -31.14 -8.60 -10.17
N PRO A 179 -30.76 -9.10 -8.97
CA PRO A 179 -29.56 -9.91 -8.80
C PRO A 179 -29.60 -11.26 -9.53
N ALA A 180 -30.80 -11.78 -9.82
CA ALA A 180 -30.98 -13.05 -10.51
C ALA A 180 -30.52 -13.02 -11.98
N GLU A 181 -30.64 -11.87 -12.65
CA GLU A 181 -30.25 -11.69 -14.06
C GLU A 181 -28.76 -11.36 -14.21
N HIS A 182 -28.11 -10.86 -13.15
CA HIS A 182 -26.72 -10.37 -13.17
C HIS A 182 -25.81 -11.15 -12.22
N THR A 183 -25.93 -12.48 -12.22
CA THR A 183 -25.17 -13.40 -11.33
C THR A 183 -23.66 -13.29 -11.51
N VAL A 184 -23.17 -13.05 -12.74
CA VAL A 184 -21.73 -12.90 -13.01
C VAL A 184 -21.17 -11.66 -12.33
N MET A 185 -21.86 -10.53 -12.43
CA MET A 185 -21.45 -9.27 -11.79
C MET A 185 -21.38 -9.44 -10.28
N ILE A 186 -22.42 -10.03 -9.67
CA ILE A 186 -22.48 -10.25 -8.22
C ILE A 186 -21.43 -11.25 -7.77
N GLY A 187 -21.25 -12.35 -8.50
CA GLY A 187 -20.20 -13.33 -8.23
C GLY A 187 -18.81 -12.70 -8.23
N PHE A 188 -18.56 -11.75 -9.14
CA PHE A 188 -17.31 -11.02 -9.19
C PHE A 188 -17.14 -10.05 -8.03
N VAL A 189 -18.16 -9.25 -7.68
CA VAL A 189 -18.13 -8.38 -6.49
C VAL A 189 -17.85 -9.18 -5.23
N LEU A 190 -18.57 -10.29 -5.02
CA LEU A 190 -18.38 -11.16 -3.86
C LEU A 190 -17.01 -11.85 -3.87
N GLY A 191 -16.54 -12.28 -5.04
CA GLY A 191 -15.23 -12.89 -5.21
C GLY A 191 -14.09 -11.92 -4.87
N VAL A 192 -14.16 -10.69 -5.39
CA VAL A 192 -13.19 -9.63 -5.08
C VAL A 192 -13.26 -9.25 -3.60
N ALA A 193 -14.46 -9.08 -3.03
CA ALA A 193 -14.60 -8.76 -1.61
C ALA A 193 -14.02 -9.87 -0.72
N ALA A 194 -14.31 -11.14 -1.03
CA ALA A 194 -13.74 -12.28 -0.31
C ALA A 194 -12.22 -12.33 -0.42
N PHE A 195 -11.68 -12.05 -1.61
CA PHE A 195 -10.24 -11.94 -1.83
C PHE A 195 -9.61 -10.81 -0.99
N LEU A 196 -10.23 -9.62 -0.95
CA LEU A 196 -9.74 -8.49 -0.14
C LEU A 196 -9.78 -8.79 1.37
N VAL A 197 -10.79 -9.52 1.84
CA VAL A 197 -10.83 -9.99 3.23
C VAL A 197 -9.71 -11.00 3.48
N ALA A 198 -9.52 -11.97 2.60
CA ALA A 198 -8.45 -12.96 2.69
C ALA A 198 -7.06 -12.30 2.73
N ASP A 199 -6.82 -11.38 1.80
CA ASP A 199 -5.56 -10.65 1.67
C ASP A 199 -5.22 -9.84 2.92
N VAL A 200 -6.14 -9.00 3.38
CA VAL A 200 -5.85 -8.03 4.43
C VAL A 200 -5.85 -8.66 5.83
N VAL A 201 -6.75 -9.61 6.09
CA VAL A 201 -6.90 -10.24 7.41
C VAL A 201 -5.93 -11.39 7.60
N PHE A 202 -5.77 -12.26 6.61
CA PHE A 202 -5.00 -13.51 6.76
C PHE A 202 -3.60 -13.42 6.16
N ILE A 203 -3.47 -12.95 4.92
CA ILE A 203 -2.19 -12.94 4.19
C ILE A 203 -1.28 -11.80 4.64
N LYS A 204 -1.86 -10.61 4.90
CA LYS A 204 -1.17 -9.44 5.46
C LYS A 204 0.01 -9.02 4.57
N GLU A 205 1.21 -8.83 5.14
CA GLU A 205 2.41 -8.41 4.40
C GLU A 205 3.00 -9.50 3.51
N SER A 206 2.66 -10.77 3.75
CA SER A 206 3.13 -11.89 2.94
C SER A 206 2.72 -11.74 1.49
N PHE A 207 1.64 -11.01 1.21
CA PHE A 207 1.22 -10.68 -0.14
C PHE A 207 2.31 -9.89 -0.88
N CYS A 208 2.80 -8.80 -0.30
CA CYS A 208 3.83 -7.96 -0.93
C CYS A 208 5.18 -8.65 -1.09
N VAL A 209 5.49 -9.62 -0.22
CA VAL A 209 6.77 -10.33 -0.24
C VAL A 209 6.74 -11.49 -1.24
N TYR A 210 5.68 -12.30 -1.22
CA TYR A 210 5.66 -13.59 -1.91
C TYR A 210 4.70 -13.66 -3.09
N ILE A 211 3.59 -12.92 -3.06
CA ILE A 211 2.50 -13.04 -4.04
C ILE A 211 2.55 -11.93 -5.09
N CYS A 212 2.90 -10.70 -4.67
CA CYS A 212 2.85 -9.51 -5.49
C CYS A 212 3.86 -9.61 -6.66
N PRO A 213 3.39 -9.71 -7.91
CA PRO A 213 4.28 -9.83 -9.07
C PRO A 213 5.11 -8.57 -9.25
N TYR A 214 4.56 -7.40 -8.94
CA TYR A 214 5.25 -6.12 -9.03
C TYR A 214 6.52 -6.11 -8.18
N SER A 215 6.45 -6.56 -6.91
CA SER A 215 7.62 -6.62 -6.01
C SER A 215 8.79 -7.45 -6.58
N ARG A 216 8.47 -8.51 -7.35
CA ARG A 216 9.44 -9.43 -7.93
C ARG A 216 10.00 -8.96 -9.28
N VAL A 217 9.15 -8.39 -10.14
CA VAL A 217 9.63 -7.79 -11.40
C VAL A 217 10.54 -6.60 -11.08
N GLN A 218 10.17 -5.83 -10.06
CA GLN A 218 10.88 -4.62 -9.70
C GLN A 218 12.31 -4.88 -9.19
N SER A 219 12.59 -6.01 -8.54
CA SER A 219 13.96 -6.34 -8.11
C SER A 219 14.94 -6.54 -9.28
N VAL A 220 14.44 -6.81 -10.49
CA VAL A 220 15.28 -6.94 -11.70
C VAL A 220 15.51 -5.58 -12.37
N LEU A 221 14.68 -4.58 -12.05
CA LEU A 221 14.75 -3.23 -12.64
C LEU A 221 15.56 -2.24 -11.81
N PHE A 222 16.10 -2.68 -10.68
CA PHE A 222 16.84 -1.84 -9.78
C PHE A 222 18.30 -1.73 -10.17
N ASP A 223 18.81 -0.50 -10.12
CA ASP A 223 20.21 -0.15 -10.28
C ASP A 223 20.77 0.43 -8.96
N GLU A 224 22.09 0.59 -8.87
CA GLU A 224 22.79 1.10 -7.68
C GLU A 224 22.31 2.50 -7.25
N ASP A 225 21.91 3.33 -8.22
CA ASP A 225 21.40 4.68 -8.02
C ASP A 225 19.89 4.75 -7.73
N THR A 226 19.20 3.61 -7.71
CA THR A 226 17.74 3.59 -7.47
C THR A 226 17.43 3.96 -6.02
N LEU A 227 16.48 4.89 -5.82
CA LEU A 227 16.02 5.27 -4.49
C LEU A 227 15.28 4.11 -3.81
N MET A 228 15.93 3.48 -2.82
CA MET A 228 15.33 2.40 -2.02
C MET A 228 15.23 2.76 -0.54
N ALA A 229 14.14 2.36 0.09
CA ALA A 229 13.96 2.45 1.55
C ALA A 229 14.69 1.30 2.25
N VAL A 230 16.02 1.27 2.16
CA VAL A 230 16.89 0.29 2.81
C VAL A 230 17.45 0.90 4.09
N TYR A 231 17.90 0.03 5.00
CA TYR A 231 18.59 0.44 6.20
C TYR A 231 19.81 1.31 5.86
N ASP A 232 19.84 2.52 6.41
CA ASP A 232 20.93 3.47 6.24
C ASP A 232 21.99 3.24 7.34
N PRO A 233 23.20 2.73 7.00
CA PRO A 233 24.25 2.46 7.97
C PRO A 233 24.85 3.74 8.58
N ILE A 234 24.68 4.91 7.93
CA ILE A 234 25.14 6.20 8.45
C ILE A 234 24.24 6.63 9.63
N ARG A 235 22.93 6.42 9.51
CA ARG A 235 21.95 6.77 10.55
C ARG A 235 21.84 5.72 11.65
N GLY A 236 21.88 4.45 11.29
CA GLY A 236 21.56 3.37 12.21
C GLY A 236 22.79 2.70 12.86
N GLY A 237 24.00 2.95 12.35
CA GLY A 237 25.22 2.21 12.70
C GLY A 237 25.52 1.04 11.75
N LYS A 238 26.74 0.50 11.80
CA LYS A 238 27.11 -0.69 11.01
C LYS A 238 26.61 -1.96 11.71
N ILE A 239 25.52 -2.55 11.21
CA ILE A 239 24.97 -3.83 11.73
C ILE A 239 25.40 -5.03 10.88
N TYR A 240 25.71 -4.81 9.60
CA TYR A 240 26.04 -5.87 8.64
C TYR A 240 27.44 -5.66 8.06
N GLU A 241 28.21 -6.74 7.95
CA GLU A 241 29.49 -6.79 7.20
C GLU A 241 29.34 -7.70 5.99
N GLY A 242 30.10 -7.43 4.94
CA GLY A 242 30.08 -8.19 3.69
C GLY A 242 29.27 -7.52 2.57
N HIS A 243 29.40 -8.07 1.38
CA HIS A 243 28.74 -7.60 0.16
C HIS A 243 27.84 -8.72 -0.42
N GLY A 244 26.68 -8.37 -0.97
CA GLY A 244 25.79 -9.35 -1.61
C GLY A 244 25.23 -10.41 -0.65
N GLU A 245 25.27 -11.68 -1.05
CA GLU A 245 24.76 -12.83 -0.29
C GLU A 245 25.62 -13.19 0.93
N GLU A 246 26.85 -12.68 1.04
CA GLU A 246 27.76 -12.92 2.18
C GLU A 246 27.52 -11.94 3.36
N LYS A 247 26.45 -11.14 3.30
CA LYS A 247 26.09 -10.21 4.36
C LYS A 247 25.74 -10.95 5.65
N HIS A 248 26.60 -10.83 6.65
CA HIS A 248 26.37 -11.38 7.99
C HIS A 248 26.13 -10.25 9.00
N LYS A 249 25.22 -10.51 9.93
CA LYS A 249 24.83 -9.54 10.98
C LYS A 249 25.88 -9.59 12.10
N ILE A 250 26.66 -8.53 12.24
CA ILE A 250 27.74 -8.39 13.23
C ILE A 250 27.15 -8.08 14.62
N VAL A 251 26.07 -7.29 14.65
CA VAL A 251 25.51 -6.77 15.91
C VAL A 251 24.04 -7.11 16.03
N ASN A 252 23.69 -7.87 17.07
CA ASN A 252 22.31 -8.27 17.32
C ASN A 252 21.58 -7.31 18.27
N LYS A 253 22.27 -6.76 19.28
CA LYS A 253 21.66 -5.97 20.35
C LYS A 253 21.82 -4.47 20.10
N GLN A 254 20.75 -3.73 20.37
CA GLN A 254 20.76 -2.27 20.28
C GLN A 254 21.82 -1.60 21.17
N LYS A 255 22.14 -2.21 22.32
CA LYS A 255 23.16 -1.71 23.26
C LYS A 255 24.56 -1.68 22.65
N ASP A 256 24.89 -2.64 21.81
CA ASP A 256 26.22 -2.78 21.23
C ASP A 256 26.45 -1.76 20.11
N VAL A 257 25.38 -1.41 19.37
CA VAL A 257 25.41 -0.32 18.37
C VAL A 257 25.43 1.07 19.02
N LEU A 258 24.73 1.23 20.15
CA LEU A 258 24.76 2.45 20.96
C LEU A 258 26.10 2.64 21.68
N ALA A 259 26.83 1.55 21.97
CA ALA A 259 28.17 1.60 22.56
C ALA A 259 29.23 2.12 21.56
N GLN A 260 29.05 1.84 20.25
CA GLN A 260 29.92 2.38 19.20
C GLN A 260 29.68 3.87 18.96
N ASN A 261 28.41 4.27 18.87
CA ASN A 261 28.02 5.68 18.83
C ASN A 261 26.63 5.84 19.49
N PRO A 262 26.51 6.64 20.56
CA PRO A 262 25.24 6.84 21.27
C PRO A 262 24.16 7.51 20.41
N ASP A 263 24.52 8.08 19.26
CA ASP A 263 23.59 8.75 18.35
C ASP A 263 22.88 7.80 17.36
N ASN A 264 23.35 6.54 17.26
CA ASN A 264 22.84 5.54 16.31
C ASN A 264 21.39 5.12 16.61
N GLU A 265 20.51 5.22 15.62
CA GLU A 265 19.14 4.72 15.70
C GLU A 265 19.08 3.32 15.10
N CYS A 266 19.60 2.32 15.82
CA CYS A 266 19.56 0.95 15.32
C CYS A 266 18.11 0.42 15.24
N THR A 267 17.45 0.62 14.10
CA THR A 267 16.06 0.19 13.84
C THR A 267 15.94 -1.27 13.43
N ALA A 268 17.06 -1.91 13.06
CA ALA A 268 17.14 -3.32 12.69
C ALA A 268 17.85 -4.21 13.76
N CYS A 269 18.20 -3.62 14.91
CA CYS A 269 18.66 -4.38 16.07
C CYS A 269 17.46 -5.03 16.76
N GLU A 270 17.69 -6.22 17.32
CA GLU A 270 16.75 -6.78 18.29
C GLU A 270 16.86 -5.97 19.60
N SER A 271 15.70 -5.72 20.20
CA SER A 271 15.57 -4.94 21.44
C SER A 271 16.16 -5.66 22.64
#